data_AF-A0A4V1NXF0-F1
#
_entry.id   AF-A0A4V1NXF0-F1
#
_cell.length_a   1.000
_cell.length_b   1.000
_cell.length_c   1.000
_cell.angle_alpha   90.00
_cell.angle_beta   90.00
_cell.angle_gamma   90.00
#
_symmetry.space_group_name_H-M   'P 1'
#
loop_
_entity.id
_entity.type
_entity.pdbx_description
1 polymer ?
#
loop_
_entity_poly.entity_id
_entity_poly.type
_entity_poly.pdbx_seq_one_letter_code
_entity_poly.pdbx_strand_id
1 'polypeptide(L)'
;MYTVGRVLMGGIFAYMGLFKILNWGATAGWMAMKGFPPSLIPVLLIGAIAIELGGGLALIFGYQLRWVAWGMTAFMIPTNIVMHNFWALPPEMAATEQLSFLQNVIIMGGLLAISTQAQNENKSSAVH
;
A
#
# COMPACT_ATOMS: atom_id res chain seq x y z
N MET A 1 -4.63 -0.27 22.04
CA MET A 1 -4.97 -1.01 20.80
C MET A 1 -4.36 -0.39 19.54
N TYR A 2 -4.06 0.92 19.51
CA TYR A 2 -3.43 1.60 18.37
C TYR A 2 -2.16 0.91 17.84
N THR A 3 -1.20 0.59 18.72
CA THR A 3 0.06 -0.08 18.34
C THR A 3 -0.17 -1.40 17.62
N VAL A 4 -1.13 -2.20 18.07
CA VAL A 4 -1.45 -3.50 17.45
C VAL A 4 -1.99 -3.28 16.03
N GLY A 5 -2.97 -2.39 15.86
CA GLY A 5 -3.51 -2.06 14.54
C GLY A 5 -2.45 -1.53 13.58
N ARG A 6 -1.53 -0.70 14.09
CA ARG A 6 -0.40 -0.15 13.34
C ARG A 6 0.58 -1.24 12.90
N VAL A 7 0.94 -2.17 13.78
CA VAL A 7 1.84 -3.29 13.47
C VAL A 7 1.20 -4.24 12.45
N LEU A 8 -0.09 -4.55 12.59
CA LEU A 8 -0.82 -5.37 11.61
C LEU A 8 -0.86 -4.69 10.24
N MET A 9 -1.16 -3.39 10.20
CA MET A 9 -1.17 -2.60 8.97
C MET A 9 0.22 -2.62 8.31
N GLY A 10 1.27 -2.30 9.06
CA GLY A 10 2.64 -2.31 8.54
C GLY A 10 3.09 -3.71 8.11
N GLY A 11 2.64 -4.76 8.80
CA GLY A 11 2.93 -6.16 8.47
C GLY A 11 2.43 -6.57 7.09
N ILE A 12 1.22 -6.14 6.71
CA ILE A 12 0.68 -6.41 5.36
C ILE A 12 1.57 -5.78 4.29
N PHE A 13 1.96 -4.52 4.43
CA PHE A 13 2.83 -3.87 3.45
C PHE A 13 4.24 -4.47 3.39
N ALA A 14 4.82 -4.80 4.54
CA ALA A 14 6.11 -5.48 4.60
C ALA A 14 6.05 -6.84 3.88
N TYR A 15 4.96 -7.60 4.11
CA TYR A 15 4.70 -8.85 3.39
C TYR A 15 4.55 -8.63 1.88
N MET A 16 3.79 -7.62 1.44
CA MET A 16 3.61 -7.34 0.01
C MET A 16 4.92 -6.95 -0.69
N GLY A 17 5.74 -6.11 -0.05
CA GLY A 17 7.05 -5.73 -0.58
C GLY A 17 7.99 -6.94 -0.69
N LEU A 18 8.05 -7.78 0.34
CA LEU A 18 8.81 -9.02 0.32
C LEU A 18 8.30 -9.98 -0.76
N PHE A 19 6.97 -10.13 -0.87
CA PHE A 19 6.34 -10.98 -1.88
C PHE A 19 6.73 -10.55 -3.29
N LYS A 20 6.78 -9.25 -3.58
CA LYS A 20 7.21 -8.72 -4.89
C LYS A 20 8.69 -8.97 -5.19
N ILE A 21 9.57 -8.97 -4.16
CA ILE A 21 10.98 -9.35 -4.32
C ILE A 21 11.08 -10.83 -4.71
N LEU A 22 10.39 -11.70 -3.98
CA LEU A 22 10.43 -13.15 -4.19
C LEU A 22 9.72 -13.56 -5.49
N ASN A 23 8.72 -12.80 -5.94
CA ASN A 23 7.89 -13.07 -7.11
C ASN A 23 8.03 -11.98 -8.17
N TRP A 24 9.27 -11.53 -8.41
CA TRP A 24 9.56 -10.44 -9.35
C TRP A 24 8.98 -10.71 -10.74
N GLY A 25 9.28 -11.88 -11.32
CA GLY A 25 8.86 -12.23 -12.68
C GLY A 25 7.33 -12.25 -12.84
N ALA A 26 6.62 -12.81 -11.86
CA ALA A 26 5.17 -12.84 -11.86
C ALA A 26 4.57 -11.42 -11.75
N THR A 27 5.12 -10.60 -10.86
CA THR A 27 4.65 -9.22 -10.67
C THR A 27 4.91 -8.36 -11.91
N ALA A 28 6.11 -8.47 -12.50
CA ALA A 28 6.47 -7.76 -13.73
C ALA A 28 5.57 -8.19 -14.90
N GLY A 29 5.28 -9.49 -15.03
CA GLY A 29 4.35 -10.02 -16.02
C GLY A 29 2.93 -9.47 -15.84
N TRP A 30 2.45 -9.38 -14.58
CA TRP A 30 1.16 -8.78 -14.28
C TRP A 30 1.10 -7.28 -14.62
N MET A 31 2.16 -6.52 -14.31
CA MET A 31 2.27 -5.12 -14.73
C MET A 31 2.24 -4.98 -16.26
N ALA A 32 2.93 -5.86 -17.00
CA ALA A 32 2.89 -5.85 -18.46
C ALA A 32 1.45 -6.09 -18.98
N MET A 33 0.71 -7.04 -18.39
CA MET A 33 -0.70 -7.28 -18.72
C MET A 33 -1.61 -6.07 -18.41
N LYS A 34 -1.25 -5.25 -17.42
CA LYS A 34 -1.93 -3.99 -17.09
C LYS A 34 -1.52 -2.82 -17.99
N GLY A 35 -0.70 -3.05 -19.01
CA GLY A 35 -0.35 -2.06 -20.03
C GLY A 35 0.81 -1.14 -19.66
N PHE A 36 1.59 -1.47 -18.63
CA PHE A 36 2.79 -0.70 -18.31
C PHE A 36 3.85 -0.83 -19.40
N PRO A 37 4.53 0.26 -19.79
CA PRO A 37 5.64 0.20 -20.74
C PRO A 37 6.75 -0.73 -20.20
N PRO A 38 7.19 -1.75 -20.97
CA PRO A 38 8.17 -2.73 -20.47
C PRO A 38 9.47 -2.11 -19.96
N SER A 39 9.90 -0.98 -20.55
CA SER A 39 11.09 -0.24 -20.12
C SER A 39 10.95 0.42 -18.74
N LEU A 40 9.73 0.70 -18.29
CA LEU A 40 9.45 1.34 -17.00
C LEU A 40 9.11 0.34 -15.89
N ILE A 41 8.74 -0.89 -16.22
CA ILE A 41 8.34 -1.90 -15.22
C ILE A 41 9.41 -2.10 -14.13
N PRO A 42 10.71 -2.27 -14.45
CA PRO A 42 11.72 -2.51 -13.41
C PRO A 42 11.82 -1.37 -12.40
N VAL A 43 11.83 -0.12 -12.88
CA VAL A 43 11.96 1.05 -11.99
C VAL A 43 10.71 1.26 -11.14
N LEU A 44 9.52 1.05 -11.72
CA LEU A 44 8.25 1.16 -11.00
C LEU A 44 8.09 0.06 -9.96
N LEU A 45 8.50 -1.17 -10.28
CA LEU A 45 8.43 -2.30 -9.36
C LEU A 45 9.41 -2.13 -8.18
N ILE A 46 10.64 -1.65 -8.43
CA ILE A 46 11.58 -1.28 -7.37
C ILE A 46 10.99 -0.17 -6.49
N GLY A 47 10.39 0.86 -7.09
CA GLY A 47 9.73 1.93 -6.35
C GLY A 47 8.58 1.42 -5.47
N ALA A 48 7.73 0.56 -6.01
CA ALA A 48 6.65 -0.08 -5.25
C ALA A 48 7.19 -0.91 -4.08
N ILE A 49 8.21 -1.74 -4.30
CA ILE A 49 8.86 -2.52 -3.24
C ILE A 49 9.43 -1.60 -2.15
N ALA A 50 10.12 -0.53 -2.54
CA ALA A 50 10.72 0.40 -1.58
C ALA A 50 9.66 1.10 -0.72
N ILE A 51 8.54 1.51 -1.33
CA ILE A 51 7.43 2.15 -0.62
C ILE A 51 6.70 1.16 0.30
N GLU A 52 6.38 -0.04 -0.19
CA GLU A 52 5.65 -1.04 0.58
C GLU A 52 6.49 -1.60 1.74
N LEU A 53 7.72 -2.03 1.45
CA LEU A 53 8.60 -2.58 2.47
C LEU A 53 9.08 -1.49 3.43
N GLY A 54 9.54 -0.35 2.91
CA GLY A 54 10.00 0.77 3.74
C GLY A 54 8.87 1.39 4.56
N GLY A 55 7.72 1.65 3.94
CA GLY A 55 6.52 2.16 4.62
C GLY A 55 5.97 1.18 5.65
N GLY A 56 5.90 -0.11 5.31
CA GLY A 56 5.47 -1.17 6.23
C GLY A 56 6.35 -1.26 7.48
N LEU A 57 7.68 -1.26 7.31
CA LEU A 57 8.62 -1.23 8.42
C LEU A 57 8.52 0.06 9.23
N ALA A 58 8.38 1.21 8.58
CA ALA A 58 8.22 2.49 9.27
C ALA A 58 6.93 2.53 10.13
N LEU A 59 5.83 1.96 9.62
CA LEU A 59 4.60 1.79 10.40
C LEU A 59 4.83 0.86 11.62
N ILE A 60 5.48 -0.28 11.45
CA ILE A 60 5.77 -1.22 12.54
C ILE A 60 6.57 -0.52 13.65
N PHE A 61 7.68 0.12 13.29
CA PHE A 61 8.58 0.77 14.25
C PHE A 61 8.10 2.12 14.76
N GLY A 62 7.01 2.68 14.22
CA GLY A 62 6.48 3.95 14.72
C GLY A 62 7.16 5.19 14.14
N TYR A 63 7.88 5.08 13.03
CA TYR A 63 8.66 6.17 12.47
C TYR A 63 7.78 7.10 11.61
N GLN A 64 7.75 8.39 11.96
CA GLN A 64 7.08 9.46 11.18
C GLN A 64 5.67 9.09 10.68
N LEU A 65 4.87 8.45 11.55
CA LEU A 65 3.63 7.75 11.18
C LEU A 65 2.64 8.58 10.39
N ARG A 66 2.47 9.86 10.73
CA ARG A 66 1.57 10.76 10.00
C ARG A 66 1.96 10.84 8.53
N TRP A 67 3.24 11.10 8.25
CA TRP A 67 3.75 11.29 6.91
C TRP A 67 3.85 9.98 6.14
N VAL A 68 4.26 8.91 6.81
CA VAL A 68 4.31 7.57 6.21
C VAL A 68 2.91 7.13 5.77
N ALA A 69 1.91 7.25 6.64
CA ALA A 69 0.54 6.88 6.30
C ALA A 69 -0.01 7.71 5.12
N TRP A 70 0.23 9.02 5.08
CA TRP A 70 -0.15 9.86 3.95
C TRP A 70 0.53 9.45 2.64
N GLY A 71 1.85 9.23 2.69
CA GLY A 71 2.61 8.80 1.51
C GLY A 71 2.15 7.45 0.98
N MET A 72 1.88 6.49 1.87
CA MET A 72 1.36 5.17 1.50
C MET A 72 -0.04 5.25 0.90
N THR A 73 -0.95 6.03 1.50
CA THR A 73 -2.29 6.26 0.91
C THR A 73 -2.18 6.90 -0.47
N ALA A 74 -1.34 7.94 -0.62
CA ALA A 74 -1.13 8.61 -1.90
C ALA A 74 -0.56 7.67 -2.97
N PHE A 75 0.36 6.77 -2.60
CA PHE A 75 0.89 5.72 -3.48
C PHE A 75 -0.18 4.68 -3.87
N MET A 76 -1.02 4.28 -2.92
CA MET A 76 -2.04 3.26 -3.15
C MET A 76 -3.13 3.72 -4.12
N ILE A 77 -3.51 5.00 -4.14
CA ILE A 77 -4.58 5.52 -5.00
C ILE A 77 -4.35 5.18 -6.49
N PRO A 78 -3.27 5.65 -7.15
CA PRO A 78 -3.04 5.35 -8.56
C PRO A 78 -2.76 3.86 -8.78
N THR A 79 -2.03 3.21 -7.86
CA THR A 79 -1.69 1.80 -7.97
C THR A 79 -2.94 0.93 -7.96
N ASN A 80 -3.89 1.19 -7.05
CA ASN A 80 -5.13 0.45 -6.95
C ASN A 80 -6.03 0.65 -8.17
N ILE A 81 -6.12 1.90 -8.66
CA ILE A 81 -6.89 2.22 -9.87
C ILE A 81 -6.37 1.47 -11.08
N VAL A 82 -5.06 1.40 -11.27
CA VAL A 82 -4.45 0.75 -12.44
C VAL A 82 -4.44 -0.77 -12.29
N MET A 83 -4.02 -1.27 -11.14
CA MET A 83 -3.79 -2.71 -10.93
C MET A 83 -5.10 -3.47 -10.68
N HIS A 84 -6.15 -2.81 -10.18
CA HIS A 84 -7.44 -3.44 -9.88
C HIS A 84 -8.60 -2.73 -10.59
N ASN A 85 -8.38 -2.35 -11.85
CA ASN A 85 -9.36 -1.72 -12.76
C ASN A 85 -10.50 -2.66 -13.19
N PHE A 86 -11.25 -3.22 -12.24
CA PHE A 86 -12.28 -4.24 -12.47
C PHE A 86 -13.38 -3.82 -13.45
N TRP A 87 -13.68 -2.52 -13.55
CA TRP A 87 -14.66 -1.96 -14.48
C TRP A 87 -14.28 -2.10 -15.96
N ALA A 88 -13.03 -2.42 -16.26
CA ALA A 88 -12.54 -2.66 -17.61
C ALA A 88 -12.39 -4.16 -17.95
N LEU A 89 -12.87 -5.05 -17.07
CA LEU A 89 -12.74 -6.50 -17.23
C LEU A 89 -14.07 -7.18 -17.59
N PRO A 90 -14.01 -8.32 -18.30
CA PRO A 90 -15.15 -9.23 -18.43
C PRO A 90 -15.75 -9.63 -17.08
N PRO A 91 -17.08 -9.88 -17.01
CA PRO A 91 -17.78 -10.18 -15.75
C PRO A 91 -17.15 -11.32 -14.93
N GLU A 92 -16.63 -12.35 -15.60
CA GLU A 92 -16.00 -13.51 -14.97
C GLU A 92 -14.70 -13.19 -14.21
N MET A 93 -13.99 -12.12 -14.58
CA MET A 93 -12.76 -11.67 -13.92
C MET A 93 -12.99 -10.44 -13.01
N ALA A 94 -14.06 -9.70 -13.24
CA ALA A 94 -14.33 -8.44 -12.54
C ALA A 94 -14.55 -8.63 -11.03
N ALA A 95 -15.18 -9.72 -10.59
CA ALA A 95 -15.52 -9.92 -9.17
C ALA A 95 -14.28 -9.98 -8.25
N THR A 96 -13.25 -10.73 -8.66
CA THR A 96 -12.01 -10.89 -7.87
C THR A 96 -11.21 -9.58 -7.80
N GLU A 97 -11.13 -8.86 -8.92
CA GLU A 97 -10.45 -7.57 -8.99
C GLU A 97 -11.21 -6.48 -8.24
N GLN A 98 -12.54 -6.52 -8.25
CA GLN A 98 -13.38 -5.63 -7.46
C GLN A 98 -13.16 -5.85 -5.96
N LEU A 99 -13.08 -7.10 -5.50
CA LEU A 99 -12.79 -7.39 -4.10
C LEU A 99 -11.40 -6.86 -3.69
N SER A 100 -10.39 -7.09 -4.53
CA SER A 100 -9.03 -6.58 -4.31
C SER A 100 -9.00 -5.05 -4.26
N PHE A 101 -9.73 -4.39 -5.17
CA PHE A 101 -9.88 -2.94 -5.19
C PHE A 101 -10.46 -2.41 -3.88
N LEU A 102 -11.54 -3.02 -3.38
CA LEU A 102 -12.23 -2.61 -2.15
C LEU A 102 -11.39 -2.90 -0.90
N GLN A 103 -10.62 -3.99 -0.87
CA GLN A 103 -9.67 -4.27 0.21
C GLN A 103 -8.63 -3.15 0.33
N ASN A 104 -8.10 -2.68 -0.80
CA ASN A 104 -7.18 -1.54 -0.82
C ASN A 104 -7.84 -0.24 -0.34
N VAL A 105 -9.13 -0.02 -0.63
CA VAL A 105 -9.88 1.12 -0.08
C VAL A 105 -9.99 1.06 1.44
N ILE A 106 -10.27 -0.12 2.00
CA ILE A 106 -10.31 -0.34 3.45
C ILE A 106 -8.93 -0.06 4.07
N ILE A 107 -7.86 -0.57 3.45
CA ILE A 107 -6.48 -0.34 3.91
C ILE A 107 -6.14 1.15 3.90
N MET A 108 -6.48 1.89 2.84
CA MET A 108 -6.31 3.35 2.78
C MET A 108 -7.06 4.07 3.91
N GLY A 109 -8.30 3.65 4.22
CA GLY A 109 -9.05 4.16 5.37
C GLY A 109 -8.33 3.93 6.71
N GLY A 110 -7.78 2.72 6.91
CA GLY A 110 -6.99 2.40 8.09
C GLY A 110 -5.70 3.23 8.21
N LEU A 111 -5.00 3.47 7.10
CA LEU A 111 -3.83 4.36 7.07
C LEU A 111 -4.20 5.80 7.46
N LEU A 112 -5.29 6.34 6.92
CA LEU A 112 -5.75 7.69 7.27
C LEU A 112 -6.14 7.80 8.75
N ALA A 113 -6.78 6.78 9.32
CA ALA A 113 -7.05 6.71 10.76
C ALA A 113 -5.75 6.70 11.58
N ILE A 114 -4.74 5.92 11.15
CA ILE A 114 -3.41 5.91 11.79
C ILE A 114 -2.75 7.29 11.75
N SER A 115 -2.85 8.00 10.61
CA SER A 115 -2.29 9.34 10.43
C SER A 115 -2.90 10.36 11.40
N THR A 116 -4.22 10.24 11.62
CA THR A 116 -4.99 11.13 12.51
C THR A 116 -4.63 10.88 13.96
N GLN A 117 -4.53 9.60 14.36
CA GLN A 117 -4.14 9.25 15.72
C GLN A 117 -2.71 9.69 16.05
N ALA A 118 -1.76 9.51 15.11
CA ALA A 118 -0.38 9.98 15.29
C ALA A 118 -0.30 11.50 15.49
N GLN A 119 -1.15 12.26 14.81
CA GLN A 119 -1.23 13.72 15.01
C GLN A 119 -1.73 14.09 16.41
N ASN A 120 -2.70 13.35 16.95
CA ASN A 120 -3.23 13.60 18.28
C ASN A 120 -2.19 13.32 19.37
N GLU A 121 -1.41 12.24 19.22
CA GLU A 121 -0.29 11.92 20.13
C GLU A 121 0.76 13.03 20.15
N ASN A 122 1.20 13.51 18.98
CA ASN A 122 2.16 14.61 18.88
C ASN A 122 1.68 15.91 19.55
N LYS A 123 0.39 16.22 19.45
CA LYS A 123 -0.20 17.39 20.14
C LYS A 123 -0.20 17.22 21.65
N SER A 124 -0.51 16.03 22.15
CA SER A 124 -0.53 15.76 23.59
C SER A 124 0.86 15.88 24.22
N SER A 125 1.90 15.43 23.52
CA SER A 125 3.28 15.54 24.01
C SER A 125 3.85 16.96 24.00
N ALA A 126 3.26 17.89 23.23
CA ALA A 126 3.72 19.28 23.16
C ALA A 126 3.10 20.20 24.25
N VAL A 127 2.13 19.69 25.01
CA VAL A 127 1.41 20.44 26.06
C VAL A 127 1.99 20.14 27.47
N HIS A 128 2.91 19.19 27.58
CA HIS A 128 3.62 18.82 28.80
C HIS A 128 5.11 19.13 28.68
#